data_AF-A0A3B8ZM71-F1
#
_entry.id   AF-A0A3B8ZM71-F1
#
_cell.length_a   1.000
_cell.length_b   1.000
_cell.length_c   1.000
_cell.angle_alpha   90.00
_cell.angle_beta   90.00
_cell.angle_gamma   90.00
#
_symmetry.space_group_name_H-M   'P 1'
#
loop_
_entity.id
_entity.type
_entity.pdbx_description
1 polymer ?
#
loop_
_entity_poly.entity_id
_entity_poly.type
_entity_poly.pdbx_seq_one_letter_code
_entity_poly.pdbx_strand_id
1 'polypeptide(L)' 'MLSSTAYGERMASLWLAAARYSDTNGYQHDNGREMWPWRDWVGRALNRNIPYDQFVIEQLA' A
#
# COMPACT_ATOMS: atom_id res chain seq x y z
N MET A 1 14.97 -16.55 -6.04
CA MET A 1 13.76 -15.89 -5.49
C MET A 1 13.80 -14.38 -5.76
N LEU A 2 13.64 -13.96 -7.02
CA LEU A 2 13.55 -12.54 -7.42
C LEU A 2 12.31 -12.24 -8.29
N SER A 3 11.53 -13.26 -8.65
CA SER A 3 10.31 -13.17 -9.46
C SER A 3 9.02 -13.41 -8.67
N SER A 4 9.12 -13.57 -7.35
CA SER A 4 7.96 -13.84 -6.50
C SER A 4 7.33 -12.52 -6.05
N THR A 5 6.03 -12.35 -6.29
CA THR A 5 5.23 -11.20 -5.82
C THR A 5 5.15 -11.11 -4.30
N ALA A 6 5.52 -12.19 -3.60
CA ALA A 6 5.48 -12.29 -2.15
C ALA A 6 6.32 -11.22 -1.44
N TYR A 7 7.38 -10.70 -2.08
CA TYR A 7 8.17 -9.60 -1.53
C TYR A 7 7.34 -8.32 -1.43
N GLY A 8 6.73 -7.88 -2.54
CA GLY A 8 5.92 -6.66 -2.56
C GLY A 8 4.69 -6.78 -1.68
N GLU A 9 4.05 -7.95 -1.62
CA GLU A 9 2.92 -8.19 -0.70
C GLU A 9 3.33 -8.03 0.77
N ARG A 10 4.43 -8.66 1.19
CA ARG A 10 4.91 -8.58 2.57
C ARG A 10 5.35 -7.16 2.95
N MET A 11 6.05 -6.47 2.05
CA MET A 11 6.47 -5.08 2.31
C MET A 11 5.28 -4.12 2.30
N ALA A 12 4.31 -4.32 1.40
CA ALA A 12 3.10 -3.51 1.36
C ALA A 12 2.28 -3.66 2.64
N SER A 13 2.15 -4.86 3.21
CA SER A 13 1.45 -5.05 4.49
C SER A 13 2.06 -4.20 5.61
N LEU A 14 3.39 -4.15 5.71
CA LEU A 14 4.08 -3.34 6.71
C LEU A 14 3.89 -1.84 6.47
N TRP A 15 3.98 -1.40 5.20
CA TRP A 15 3.79 0.00 4.83
C TRP A 15 2.36 0.48 5.12
N LEU A 16 1.37 -0.29 4.71
CA LEU A 16 -0.05 0.03 4.87
C LEU A 16 -0.45 0.07 6.35
N ALA A 17 0.14 -0.79 7.18
CA ALA A 17 -0.02 -0.70 8.63
C ALA A 17 0.54 0.62 9.19
N ALA A 18 1.74 1.03 8.76
CA ALA A 18 2.34 2.29 9.18
C ALA A 18 1.51 3.51 8.73
N ALA A 19 0.94 3.45 7.53
CA ALA A 19 0.11 4.49 6.96
C ALA A 19 -1.37 4.45 7.42
N ARG A 20 -1.73 3.53 8.34
CA ARG A 20 -3.08 3.36 8.88
C ARG A 20 -4.15 3.09 7.82
N TYR A 21 -3.79 2.29 6.81
CA TYR A 21 -4.75 1.80 5.84
C TYR A 21 -5.86 1.00 6.52
N SER A 22 -7.08 1.20 6.04
CA SER A 22 -8.24 0.39 6.39
C SER A 22 -9.23 0.45 5.23
N ASP A 23 -9.89 -0.67 4.95
CA ASP A 23 -10.99 -0.74 3.98
C ASP A 23 -12.26 -0.05 4.50
N THR A 24 -12.28 0.33 5.79
CA THR A 24 -13.41 0.99 6.44
C THR A 24 -12.99 2.11 7.39
N ASN A 25 -13.95 2.93 7.81
CA ASN A 25 -13.75 4.00 8.78
C ASN A 25 -13.56 3.51 10.22
N GLY A 26 -13.95 2.27 10.54
CA GLY A 26 -13.81 1.71 11.88
C GLY A 26 -14.90 2.16 12.85
N TYR A 27 -14.52 2.40 14.11
CA TYR A 27 -15.47 2.57 15.22
C TYR A 27 -16.38 3.81 15.06
N GLN A 28 -17.63 3.68 15.52
CA GLN A 28 -18.78 4.61 15.43
C GLN A 28 -19.51 4.70 14.09
N HIS A 29 -18.82 4.60 12.95
CA HIS A 29 -19.44 4.57 11.62
C HIS A 29 -18.54 3.79 10.66
N ASP A 30 -18.72 2.48 10.61
CA ASP A 30 -17.86 1.56 9.84
C ASP A 30 -18.18 1.54 8.34
N ASN A 31 -18.28 2.74 7.75
CA ASN A 31 -18.50 2.89 6.32
C ASN A 31 -17.26 2.44 5.55
N GLY A 32 -17.47 1.83 4.39
CA GLY A 32 -16.39 1.47 3.47
C GLY A 32 -15.60 2.69 3.00
N ARG A 33 -14.32 2.49 2.74
CA ARG A 33 -13.40 3.44 2.11
C ARG A 33 -12.99 2.92 0.74
N GLU A 34 -13.07 3.78 -0.26
CA GLU A 34 -12.60 3.46 -1.62
C GLU A 34 -11.10 3.74 -1.78
N MET A 35 -10.27 3.12 -0.94
CA MET A 35 -8.81 3.27 -0.96
C MET A 35 -8.08 2.03 -1.48
N TRP A 36 -8.78 0.96 -1.81
CA TRP A 36 -8.19 -0.29 -2.31
C TRP A 36 -7.31 -0.12 -3.58
N PRO A 37 -7.55 0.84 -4.50
CA PRO A 37 -6.64 1.04 -5.64
C PRO A 37 -5.25 1.50 -5.19
N TRP A 38 -5.18 2.30 -4.12
CA TRP A 38 -3.92 2.74 -3.52
C TRP A 38 -3.16 1.57 -2.87
N ARG A 39 -3.87 0.70 -2.13
CA ARG A 39 -3.30 -0.55 -1.58
C ARG A 39 -2.64 -1.40 -2.67
N ASP A 40 -3.37 -1.62 -3.77
CA ASP A 40 -2.88 -2.45 -4.86
C ASP A 40 -1.70 -1.77 -5.59
N TRP A 41 -1.74 -0.44 -5.72
CA TRP A 41 -0.64 0.33 -6.28
C TRP A 41 0.62 0.24 -5.42
N VAL A 42 0.54 0.33 -4.09
CA VAL A 42 1.69 0.17 -3.19
C VAL A 42 2.38 -1.18 -3.39
N GLY A 43 1.61 -2.27 -3.46
CA GLY A 43 2.14 -3.61 -3.73
C GLY A 43 2.87 -3.71 -5.09
N ARG A 44 2.29 -3.12 -6.14
CA ARG A 44 2.93 -3.06 -7.47
C ARG A 44 4.18 -2.18 -7.49
N ALA A 45 4.16 -1.03 -6.83
CA ALA A 45 5.30 -0.12 -6.73
C ALA A 45 6.50 -0.79 -6.06
N LEU A 46 6.27 -1.50 -4.95
CA LEU A 46 7.30 -2.24 -4.24
C LEU A 46 7.83 -3.43 -5.07
N ASN A 47 6.97 -4.17 -5.78
CA ASN A 47 7.40 -5.23 -6.69
C ASN A 47 8.20 -4.71 -7.89
N ARG A 48 7.92 -3.49 -8.35
CA ARG A 48 8.69 -2.81 -9.41
C ARG A 48 10.02 -2.24 -8.91
N ASN A 49 10.28 -2.29 -7.60
CA ASN A 49 11.47 -1.74 -6.96
C ASN A 49 11.72 -0.28 -7.38
N ILE A 50 10.66 0.54 -7.35
CA ILE A 50 10.82 1.96 -7.66
C ILE A 50 11.71 2.64 -6.60
N PRO A 51 12.53 3.64 -6.99
CA PRO A 51 13.34 4.40 -6.04
C PRO A 51 12.50 4.99 -4.91
N TYR A 52 13.03 5.01 -3.68
CA TYR A 52 12.28 5.41 -2.49
C TYR A 52 11.82 6.88 -2.53
N ASP A 53 12.64 7.77 -3.06
CA ASP A 53 12.32 9.17 -3.31
C ASP A 53 11.10 9.31 -4.23
N GLN A 54 11.11 8.60 -5.36
CA GLN A 54 9.97 8.56 -6.29
C GLN A 54 8.73 7.93 -5.62
N PHE A 55 8.90 6.85 -4.87
CA PHE A 55 7.79 6.21 -4.14
C PHE A 55 7.09 7.18 -3.20
N VAL A 56 7.84 7.94 -2.39
CA VAL A 56 7.26 8.88 -1.43
C VAL A 56 6.64 10.09 -2.13
N ILE A 57 7.21 10.58 -3.23
CA ILE A 57 6.61 11.65 -4.04
C ILE A 57 5.25 11.21 -4.59
N GLU A 58 5.15 9.99 -5.14
CA GLU A 58 3.88 9.46 -5.68
C GLU A 58 2.80 9.24 -4.60
N GLN A 59 3.14 9.23 -3.30
CA GLN A 59 2.14 9.19 -2.21
C GLN A 59 1.44 10.53 -1.99
N LEU A 60 2.05 11.63 -2.42
CA LEU A 60 1.59 13.00 -2.18
C LEU A 60 0.88 13.61 -3.39
N ALA A 61 0.97 12.93 -4.54
CA ALA A 61 0.45 13.38 -5.83
C ALA A 61 -1.06 13.17 -5.98
#